data_AF-A0A644YW08-F1
#
_entry.id   AF-A0A644YW08-F1
#
_cell.length_a   1.000
_cell.length_b   1.000
_cell.length_c   1.000
_cell.angle_alpha   90.00
_cell.angle_beta   90.00
_cell.angle_gamma   90.00
#
_symmetry.space_group_name_H-M   'P 1'
#
loop_
_entity.id
_entity.type
_entity.pdbx_description
1 polymer ?
#
loop_
_entity_poly.entity_id
_entity_poly.type
_entity_poly.pdbx_seq_one_letter_code
_entity_poly.pdbx_strand_id
1 'polypeptide(L)'
;MFASGHTATQAVNKRFHATVLITLDLFSEKVGPMKQTTLNRSTLMLGALLALTACGGGGGGTDPTTPPVTPPVEPPAPGPTTRQLVQQFIDKNQAVIATALPAQGADRFADLDACYLSQGRTKEFQIANWNANQAQIQISDAYTVGRTYSNVQIVDERKTTNADGSARHEVDITYNMKFTDGTTATGQVETLIAGSSSGSCAAPQTGTEMRVFGNRRIVNVALNSRNRADVYFNLSDGTAATNPLTLRREMQFIVADPGKIATYAVVSWASPQAGATAPFTLKLISPRIARDAPEMQDARGSGTYGDSNSFRLCRSTVNNDQANAATADCTSTTLGIASEVWGATVRRNFDDPASLADGDTRFAALGLAKDTEVTFDIYADEGWKTVNGQQGKTPIATYKVKIRNVPYNFAQLAISNYPQFPTVDPTTAEIAAKLKSTGGTVTAALSAGKPPAGGLAVALGSVSSFRQGPKTESASGRYQIRDGKSAAVAPNAKSIAIPFDGKPDGASATSYGEFSVSYPDRNGRELYYTMQFN
;
A
#
# COMPACT_ATOMS: atom_id res chain seq x y z
N MET A 1 -4.68 9.00 59.80
CA MET A 1 -3.64 9.98 60.14
C MET A 1 -2.76 10.18 58.91
N PHE A 2 -2.71 11.43 58.42
CA PHE A 2 -1.73 12.10 57.53
C PHE A 2 -1.16 11.32 56.32
N ALA A 3 -1.50 11.67 55.06
CA ALA A 3 -0.93 12.76 54.22
C ALA A 3 0.55 12.51 53.85
N SER A 4 1.10 12.67 52.64
CA SER A 4 0.80 13.46 51.43
C SER A 4 1.83 13.06 50.34
N GLY A 5 1.50 12.99 49.04
CA GLY A 5 1.89 14.00 48.03
C GLY A 5 2.35 13.31 46.71
N HIS A 6 1.55 13.36 45.64
CA HIS A 6 1.72 14.20 44.43
C HIS A 6 2.90 13.85 43.51
N THR A 7 2.61 13.30 42.32
CA THR A 7 2.94 13.95 41.03
C THR A 7 2.19 13.29 39.88
N ALA A 8 1.62 14.13 39.04
CA ALA A 8 0.86 13.79 37.84
C ALA A 8 1.79 13.46 36.67
N THR A 9 1.39 12.54 35.78
CA THR A 9 1.67 12.70 34.35
C THR A 9 0.60 11.97 33.53
N GLN A 10 -0.20 12.77 32.81
CA GLN A 10 -0.99 12.32 31.66
C GLN A 10 -0.05 11.90 30.53
N ALA A 11 -0.31 10.75 29.90
CA ALA A 11 0.08 10.42 28.52
C ALA A 11 -0.79 9.23 28.11
N VAL A 12 -1.86 9.36 27.32
CA VAL A 12 -1.97 9.73 25.89
C VAL A 12 -1.23 8.77 24.95
N ASN A 13 -2.00 8.34 23.93
CA ASN A 13 -1.65 7.67 22.66
C ASN A 13 -1.56 6.13 22.66
N LYS A 14 -2.43 5.39 21.96
CA LYS A 14 -2.87 5.38 20.53
C LYS A 14 -1.80 4.94 19.52
N ARG A 15 -2.13 3.80 18.89
CA ARG A 15 -2.04 3.40 17.47
C ARG A 15 -0.67 3.33 16.83
N PHE A 16 -0.55 2.63 15.69
CA PHE A 16 -0.05 3.24 14.45
C PHE A 16 -0.18 2.37 13.16
N HIS A 17 -0.18 2.95 11.91
CA HIS A 17 0.18 2.35 10.58
C HIS A 17 0.50 3.30 9.42
N ALA A 18 1.17 2.80 8.36
CA ALA A 18 2.10 3.39 7.38
C ALA A 18 1.99 2.64 6.03
N THR A 19 2.07 3.22 4.82
CA THR A 19 1.76 2.45 3.57
C THR A 19 2.95 1.63 3.04
N VAL A 20 3.35 0.67 3.87
CA VAL A 20 3.73 -0.69 3.50
C VAL A 20 2.42 -1.49 3.51
N LEU A 21 2.37 -2.69 2.92
CA LEU A 21 1.19 -3.53 3.08
C LEU A 21 1.15 -4.04 4.52
N ILE A 22 0.46 -3.32 5.42
CA ILE A 22 0.53 -3.63 6.84
C ILE A 22 -0.81 -3.90 7.49
N THR A 23 -0.77 -4.91 8.36
CA THR A 23 -1.79 -5.42 9.28
C THR A 23 -2.04 -4.38 10.38
N LEU A 24 -3.29 -3.95 10.54
CA LEU A 24 -3.73 -3.04 11.60
C LEU A 24 -4.84 -3.69 12.42
N ASP A 25 -4.62 -3.79 13.72
CA ASP A 25 -5.61 -4.17 14.72
C ASP A 25 -6.53 -2.99 15.10
N LEU A 26 -7.81 -3.31 15.28
CA LEU A 26 -8.85 -2.42 15.79
C LEU A 26 -9.31 -2.93 17.16
N PHE A 27 -9.11 -2.12 18.21
CA PHE A 27 -9.77 -2.31 19.50
C PHE A 27 -11.24 -1.91 19.39
N SER A 28 -12.12 -2.80 19.88
CA SER A 28 -13.56 -2.61 20.07
C SER A 28 -13.81 -2.09 21.48
N GLU A 29 -14.48 -0.94 21.61
CA GLU A 29 -15.10 -0.52 22.87
C GLU A 29 -16.50 0.04 22.63
N LYS A 30 -17.43 -0.41 23.48
CA LYS A 30 -18.87 -0.20 23.43
C LYS A 30 -19.24 1.28 23.54
N VAL A 31 -20.04 1.78 22.60
CA VAL A 31 -20.73 3.08 22.73
C VAL A 31 -22.14 2.83 23.25
N GLY A 32 -22.39 3.20 24.51
CA GLY A 32 -23.73 3.51 25.04
C GLY A 32 -24.11 4.97 24.73
N PRO A 33 -25.41 5.31 24.71
CA PRO A 33 -25.91 6.44 23.94
C PRO A 33 -25.64 7.79 24.62
N MET A 34 -25.09 8.75 23.87
CA MET A 34 -25.05 10.16 24.29
C MET A 34 -25.94 11.04 23.42
N LYS A 35 -26.66 11.90 24.14
CA LYS A 35 -27.81 12.71 23.76
C LYS A 35 -27.55 13.67 22.59
N GLN A 36 -28.56 13.81 21.74
CA GLN A 36 -28.72 14.94 20.82
C GLN A 36 -28.75 16.25 21.62
N THR A 37 -27.84 17.17 21.26
CA THR A 37 -27.99 18.59 21.56
C THR A 37 -28.02 19.33 20.24
N THR A 38 -29.22 19.73 19.83
CA THR A 38 -29.49 20.65 18.73
C THR A 38 -28.90 22.03 19.06
N LEU A 39 -28.16 22.62 18.12
CA LEU A 39 -28.01 24.08 18.08
C LEU A 39 -28.19 24.61 16.66
N ASN A 40 -28.98 25.69 16.64
CA ASN A 40 -29.70 26.25 15.52
C ASN A 40 -28.85 27.05 14.54
N ARG A 41 -29.39 27.08 13.32
CA ARG A 41 -29.18 27.99 12.19
C ARG A 41 -28.97 29.47 12.56
N SER A 42 -28.15 30.15 11.76
CA SER A 42 -28.25 31.58 11.41
C SER A 42 -27.42 31.79 10.13
N THR A 43 -27.97 31.64 8.93
CA THR A 43 -28.57 32.70 8.08
C THR A 43 -27.86 34.05 8.16
N LEU A 44 -27.07 34.39 7.14
CA LEU A 44 -26.82 35.78 6.74
C LEU A 44 -26.61 35.80 5.22
N MET A 45 -27.71 36.10 4.53
CA MET A 45 -27.68 36.66 3.18
C MET A 45 -27.19 38.11 3.28
N LEU A 46 -26.28 38.52 2.41
CA LEU A 46 -26.27 39.90 1.90
C LEU A 46 -25.97 39.84 0.40
N GLY A 47 -27.00 40.17 -0.37
CA GLY A 47 -26.88 40.47 -1.79
C GLY A 47 -26.52 41.94 -1.99
N ALA A 48 -25.83 42.22 -3.09
CA ALA A 48 -25.86 43.52 -3.74
C ALA A 48 -25.90 43.28 -5.26
N LEU A 49 -27.05 43.60 -5.82
CA LEU A 49 -27.38 43.70 -7.24
C LEU A 49 -27.70 45.19 -7.47
N LEU A 50 -27.44 45.71 -8.69
CA LEU A 50 -27.83 46.99 -9.33
C LEU A 50 -26.60 47.75 -9.84
N ALA A 51 -26.55 48.31 -11.05
CA ALA A 51 -27.49 48.34 -12.17
C ALA A 51 -26.74 48.80 -13.45
N LEU A 52 -27.20 48.33 -14.60
CA LEU A 52 -26.97 49.00 -15.88
C LEU A 52 -27.68 50.37 -15.88
N THR A 53 -27.03 51.39 -16.44
CA THR A 53 -27.69 52.59 -16.96
C THR A 53 -27.21 52.85 -18.38
N ALA A 54 -28.16 52.88 -19.31
CA ALA A 54 -28.00 53.35 -20.69
C ALA A 54 -28.89 54.58 -20.92
N CYS A 55 -28.52 55.36 -21.96
CA CYS A 55 -29.20 56.55 -22.52
C CYS A 55 -29.03 57.84 -21.68
N GLY A 56 -28.67 59.01 -22.21
CA GLY A 56 -28.53 59.53 -23.57
C GLY A 56 -28.77 61.05 -23.50
N GLY A 57 -28.12 61.87 -24.34
CA GLY A 57 -28.42 63.30 -24.47
C GLY A 57 -27.23 64.16 -24.88
N GLY A 58 -27.30 64.74 -26.08
CA GLY A 58 -26.22 65.49 -26.73
C GLY A 58 -26.22 67.01 -26.48
N GLY A 59 -25.21 67.68 -27.01
CA GLY A 59 -25.06 69.14 -27.03
C GLY A 59 -23.74 69.53 -27.70
N GLY A 60 -23.81 70.28 -28.81
CA GLY A 60 -22.74 70.47 -29.78
C GLY A 60 -21.59 71.40 -29.36
N GLY A 61 -20.50 71.30 -30.13
CA GLY A 61 -19.34 72.20 -30.08
C GLY A 61 -18.33 71.79 -31.13
N THR A 62 -18.08 72.66 -32.08
CA THR A 62 -17.20 72.53 -33.25
C THR A 62 -15.72 72.46 -32.88
N ASP A 63 -15.00 71.42 -33.31
CA ASP A 63 -13.60 71.53 -33.76
C ASP A 63 -13.14 70.25 -34.49
N PRO A 64 -12.39 70.33 -35.61
CA PRO A 64 -11.90 69.16 -36.33
C PRO A 64 -10.54 68.75 -35.77
N THR A 65 -10.53 67.86 -34.78
CA THR A 65 -9.31 67.15 -34.42
C THR A 65 -9.55 65.65 -34.52
N THR A 66 -8.71 65.02 -35.35
CA THR A 66 -8.39 63.59 -35.48
C THR A 66 -9.18 62.59 -34.64
N PRO A 67 -9.75 61.51 -35.23
CA PRO A 67 -10.38 60.45 -34.44
C PRO A 67 -9.36 59.88 -33.44
N PRO A 68 -9.76 59.59 -32.18
CA PRO A 68 -8.87 58.92 -31.25
C PRO A 68 -8.54 57.54 -31.81
N VAL A 69 -7.28 57.33 -32.20
CA VAL A 69 -6.75 55.99 -32.44
C VAL A 69 -6.78 55.29 -31.10
N THR A 70 -7.79 54.44 -30.89
CA THR A 70 -7.80 53.54 -29.74
C THR A 70 -6.55 52.66 -29.88
N PRO A 71 -5.65 52.61 -28.88
CA PRO A 71 -4.51 51.71 -28.94
C PRO A 71 -5.03 50.29 -29.23
N PRO A 72 -4.34 49.48 -30.04
CA PRO A 72 -4.70 48.08 -30.17
C PRO A 72 -4.79 47.50 -28.77
N VAL A 73 -5.94 46.92 -28.41
CA VAL A 73 -6.10 46.17 -27.17
C VAL A 73 -5.00 45.11 -27.20
N GLU A 74 -4.01 45.26 -26.32
CA GLU A 74 -2.92 44.30 -26.18
C GLU A 74 -3.57 42.92 -26.01
N PRO A 75 -3.22 41.91 -26.84
CA PRO A 75 -3.78 40.58 -26.69
C PRO A 75 -3.58 40.16 -25.23
N PRO A 76 -4.63 39.68 -24.53
CA PRO A 76 -4.47 39.24 -23.15
C PRO A 76 -3.30 38.28 -23.08
N ALA A 77 -2.39 38.53 -22.12
CA ALA A 77 -1.18 37.75 -21.97
C ALA A 77 -1.54 36.26 -22.03
N PRO A 78 -0.85 35.46 -22.87
CA PRO A 78 -1.19 34.06 -23.02
C PRO A 78 -1.13 33.38 -21.66
N GLY A 79 -2.19 32.65 -21.32
CA GLY A 79 -2.26 31.89 -20.08
C GLY A 79 -1.08 30.91 -19.96
N PRO A 80 -0.82 30.39 -18.75
CA PRO A 80 0.30 29.47 -18.54
C PRO A 80 0.16 28.24 -19.43
N THR A 81 1.26 27.85 -20.07
CA THR A 81 1.34 26.61 -20.84
C THR A 81 1.16 25.39 -19.94
N THR A 82 0.72 24.25 -20.49
CA THR A 82 0.59 22.98 -19.76
C THR A 82 1.90 22.60 -19.06
N ARG A 83 3.04 22.81 -19.72
CA ARG A 83 4.37 22.57 -19.14
C ARG A 83 4.65 23.44 -17.92
N GLN A 84 4.28 24.72 -17.95
CA GLN A 84 4.43 25.61 -16.79
C GLN A 84 3.54 25.17 -15.63
N LEU A 85 2.29 24.77 -15.91
CA LEU A 85 1.36 24.26 -14.88
C LEU A 85 1.88 22.96 -14.22
N VAL A 86 2.40 22.03 -15.02
CA VAL A 86 3.00 20.79 -14.51
C VAL A 86 4.25 21.09 -13.68
N GLN A 87 5.12 22.01 -14.12
CA GLN A 87 6.30 22.37 -13.36
C GLN A 87 5.94 23.01 -12.00
N GLN A 88 4.98 23.93 -11.99
CA GLN A 88 4.46 24.52 -10.74
C GLN A 88 3.94 23.45 -9.77
N PHE A 89 3.21 22.46 -10.27
CA PHE A 89 2.76 21.33 -9.48
C PHE A 89 3.92 20.52 -8.88
N ILE A 90 4.95 20.23 -9.66
CA ILE A 90 6.12 19.48 -9.21
C ILE A 90 6.89 20.25 -8.13
N ASP A 91 7.12 21.55 -8.34
CA ASP A 91 7.83 22.40 -7.38
C ASP A 91 7.08 22.48 -6.05
N LYS A 92 5.75 22.62 -6.11
CA LYS A 92 4.87 22.60 -4.94
C LYS A 92 4.95 21.27 -4.18
N ASN A 93 4.83 20.15 -4.89
CA ASN A 93 4.89 18.82 -4.27
C ASN A 93 6.26 18.50 -3.64
N GLN A 94 7.33 19.01 -4.24
CA GLN A 94 8.67 18.88 -3.67
C GLN A 94 8.81 19.69 -2.38
N ALA A 95 8.26 20.91 -2.35
CA ALA A 95 8.31 21.77 -1.18
C ALA A 95 7.59 21.19 0.05
N VAL A 96 6.46 20.50 -0.14
CA VAL A 96 5.63 19.94 0.96
C VAL A 96 6.40 19.02 1.90
N ILE A 97 7.41 18.29 1.40
CA ILE A 97 8.21 17.36 2.21
C ILE A 97 9.71 17.60 2.10
N ALA A 98 10.13 18.82 1.74
CA ALA A 98 11.53 19.14 1.54
C ALA A 98 12.36 18.94 2.83
N THR A 99 11.80 19.29 3.99
CA THR A 99 12.51 19.30 5.28
C THR A 99 11.88 18.41 6.35
N ALA A 100 10.56 18.22 6.31
CA ALA A 100 9.82 17.37 7.25
C ALA A 100 8.50 16.89 6.65
N LEU A 101 7.88 15.89 7.27
CA LEU A 101 6.52 15.49 6.93
C LEU A 101 5.51 16.45 7.58
N PRO A 102 4.43 16.84 6.88
CA PRO A 102 3.39 17.68 7.46
C PRO A 102 2.78 17.09 8.72
N ALA A 103 2.40 17.97 9.66
CA ALA A 103 1.70 17.53 10.86
C ALA A 103 0.30 17.01 10.49
N GLN A 104 -0.47 17.77 9.71
CA GLN A 104 -1.85 17.40 9.40
C GLN A 104 -2.01 16.80 8.01
N GLY A 105 -2.96 15.88 7.89
CA GLY A 105 -3.30 15.25 6.61
C GLY A 105 -3.81 16.25 5.59
N ALA A 106 -4.51 17.29 6.04
CA ALA A 106 -5.00 18.36 5.19
C ALA A 106 -3.85 19.06 4.44
N ASP A 107 -2.74 19.34 5.12
CA ASP A 107 -1.55 19.94 4.52
C ASP A 107 -0.84 18.96 3.59
N ARG A 108 -0.72 17.69 4.01
CA ARG A 108 -0.09 16.63 3.22
C ARG A 108 -0.80 16.38 1.89
N PHE A 109 -2.12 16.45 1.88
CA PHE A 109 -2.95 16.09 0.74
C PHE A 109 -3.72 17.28 0.15
N ALA A 110 -3.23 18.50 0.39
CA ALA A 110 -3.85 19.73 -0.10
C ALA A 110 -4.03 19.70 -1.64
N ASP A 111 -3.03 19.17 -2.35
CA ASP A 111 -2.98 19.12 -3.83
C ASP A 111 -3.78 17.98 -4.46
N LEU A 112 -4.47 17.15 -3.67
CA LEU A 112 -5.44 16.21 -4.23
C LEU A 112 -6.71 16.97 -4.64
N ASP A 113 -7.29 16.66 -5.79
CA ASP A 113 -8.59 17.20 -6.18
C ASP A 113 -9.70 16.70 -5.23
N ALA A 114 -10.78 17.47 -5.06
CA ALA A 114 -11.93 17.02 -4.27
C ALA A 114 -12.54 15.70 -4.80
N CYS A 115 -12.48 15.47 -6.12
CA CYS A 115 -12.89 14.21 -6.72
C CYS A 115 -11.78 13.16 -6.80
N TYR A 116 -10.65 13.33 -6.11
CA TYR A 116 -9.55 12.37 -6.15
C TYR A 116 -10.01 10.95 -5.85
N LEU A 117 -9.64 10.02 -6.75
CA LEU A 117 -9.77 8.59 -6.52
C LEU A 117 -8.55 7.90 -7.11
N SER A 118 -7.77 7.24 -6.25
CA SER A 118 -6.66 6.40 -6.68
C SER A 118 -6.59 5.16 -5.83
N GLN A 119 -6.54 3.99 -6.47
CA GLN A 119 -6.37 2.69 -5.79
C GLN A 119 -7.39 2.46 -4.65
N GLY A 120 -8.64 2.90 -4.85
CA GLY A 120 -9.74 2.80 -3.89
C GLY A 120 -9.72 3.85 -2.76
N ARG A 121 -8.79 4.80 -2.77
CA ARG A 121 -8.66 5.84 -1.74
C ARG A 121 -9.16 7.18 -2.25
N THR A 122 -10.01 7.84 -1.47
CA THR A 122 -10.43 9.23 -1.71
C THR A 122 -9.52 10.21 -0.96
N LYS A 123 -9.65 11.51 -1.26
CA LYS A 123 -8.92 12.56 -0.53
C LYS A 123 -9.24 12.53 0.96
N GLU A 124 -10.52 12.39 1.30
CA GLU A 124 -11.02 12.34 2.68
C GLU A 124 -10.44 11.14 3.41
N PHE A 125 -10.40 9.97 2.76
CA PHE A 125 -9.78 8.78 3.33
C PHE A 125 -8.30 9.03 3.65
N GLN A 126 -7.54 9.64 2.73
CA GLN A 126 -6.12 9.91 2.92
C GLN A 126 -5.87 10.87 4.10
N ILE A 127 -6.66 11.95 4.19
CA ILE A 127 -6.59 12.92 5.29
C ILE A 127 -6.96 12.26 6.63
N ALA A 128 -8.07 11.53 6.67
CA ALA A 128 -8.55 10.86 7.88
C ALA A 128 -7.53 9.81 8.36
N ASN A 129 -6.99 9.00 7.45
CA ASN A 129 -5.98 8.01 7.76
C ASN A 129 -4.69 8.66 8.29
N TRP A 130 -4.24 9.76 7.67
CA TRP A 130 -3.09 10.52 8.16
C TRP A 130 -3.28 11.02 9.58
N ASN A 131 -4.39 11.69 9.85
CA ASN A 131 -4.64 12.26 11.17
C ASN A 131 -4.83 11.18 12.23
N ALA A 132 -5.46 10.06 11.87
CA ALA A 132 -5.74 8.98 12.81
C ALA A 132 -4.51 8.09 13.09
N ASN A 133 -3.53 8.07 12.17
CA ASN A 133 -2.33 7.22 12.21
C ASN A 133 -1.03 8.02 11.96
N GLN A 134 -1.01 9.30 12.32
CA GLN A 134 0.09 10.25 12.12
C GLN A 134 1.49 9.72 12.42
N ALA A 135 1.84 9.37 13.66
CA ALA A 135 3.22 9.02 14.01
C ALA A 135 3.74 7.73 13.34
N GLN A 136 2.92 6.74 12.96
CA GLN A 136 3.45 5.65 12.12
C GLN A 136 3.66 6.10 10.71
N ILE A 137 2.70 6.84 10.16
CA ILE A 137 2.85 7.30 8.79
C ILE A 137 4.09 8.18 8.73
N GLN A 138 4.35 8.98 9.75
CA GLN A 138 5.58 9.74 9.86
C GLN A 138 6.82 8.85 9.98
N ILE A 139 6.77 7.78 10.76
CA ILE A 139 7.84 6.78 10.83
C ILE A 139 8.10 6.13 9.46
N SER A 140 7.07 5.71 8.74
CA SER A 140 7.24 5.00 7.48
C SER A 140 7.55 5.87 6.30
N ASP A 141 7.02 7.09 6.30
CA ASP A 141 7.17 8.00 5.18
C ASP A 141 8.39 8.90 5.41
N ALA A 142 9.13 8.72 6.52
CA ALA A 142 10.34 9.48 6.83
C ALA A 142 11.36 9.43 5.68
N TYR A 143 11.47 8.31 4.98
CA TYR A 143 12.37 8.18 3.82
C TYR A 143 12.00 9.10 2.65
N THR A 144 10.76 9.62 2.61
CA THR A 144 10.29 10.51 1.54
C THR A 144 10.74 11.95 1.75
N VAL A 145 11.19 12.31 2.94
CA VAL A 145 11.68 13.66 3.27
C VAL A 145 12.91 13.98 2.43
N GLY A 146 12.91 15.16 1.80
CA GLY A 146 13.98 15.61 0.91
C GLY A 146 14.01 14.90 -0.45
N ARG A 147 12.96 14.13 -0.82
CA ARG A 147 12.88 13.56 -2.18
C ARG A 147 12.83 14.67 -3.22
N THR A 148 13.38 14.38 -4.39
CA THR A 148 13.29 15.28 -5.55
C THR A 148 12.69 14.59 -6.76
N TYR A 149 12.13 15.39 -7.66
CA TYR A 149 11.52 14.92 -8.90
C TYR A 149 12.45 15.17 -10.08
N SER A 150 12.50 14.24 -11.02
CA SER A 150 13.31 14.36 -12.24
C SER A 150 12.65 13.65 -13.40
N ASN A 151 13.11 13.92 -14.63
CA ASN A 151 12.59 13.31 -15.86
C ASN A 151 11.06 13.45 -15.98
N VAL A 152 10.53 14.62 -15.64
CA VAL A 152 9.11 14.92 -15.74
C VAL A 152 8.74 15.06 -17.21
N GLN A 153 7.76 14.27 -17.66
CA GLN A 153 7.27 14.29 -19.03
C GLN A 153 5.74 14.31 -19.02
N ILE A 154 5.16 15.10 -19.92
CA ILE A 154 3.73 15.02 -20.24
C ILE A 154 3.56 13.86 -21.22
N VAL A 155 2.73 12.90 -20.84
CA VAL A 155 2.42 11.70 -21.63
C VAL A 155 1.19 11.93 -22.49
N ASP A 156 0.16 12.53 -21.91
CA ASP A 156 -1.09 12.85 -22.59
C ASP A 156 -1.72 14.14 -22.02
N GLU A 157 -2.48 14.85 -22.84
CA GLU A 157 -3.19 16.07 -22.48
C GLU A 157 -4.61 16.06 -23.06
N ARG A 158 -5.60 16.26 -22.20
CA ARG A 158 -7.02 16.25 -22.57
C ARG A 158 -7.71 17.52 -22.11
N LYS A 159 -8.21 18.31 -23.05
CA LYS A 159 -9.06 19.48 -22.80
C LYS A 159 -10.47 19.17 -23.24
N THR A 160 -11.40 19.11 -22.30
CA THR A 160 -12.79 18.73 -22.53
C THR A 160 -13.75 19.71 -21.87
N THR A 161 -15.01 19.64 -22.26
CA THR A 161 -16.10 20.35 -21.59
C THR A 161 -16.98 19.32 -20.91
N ASN A 162 -17.20 19.48 -19.61
CA ASN A 162 -18.08 18.62 -18.84
C ASN A 162 -19.54 18.78 -19.31
N ALA A 163 -20.41 17.83 -18.94
CA ALA A 163 -21.82 17.88 -19.30
C ALA A 163 -22.55 19.15 -18.79
N ASP A 164 -22.05 19.77 -17.73
CA ASP A 164 -22.56 21.03 -17.17
C ASP A 164 -21.97 22.29 -17.85
N GLY A 165 -21.19 22.14 -18.92
CA GLY A 165 -20.55 23.23 -19.66
C GLY A 165 -19.23 23.72 -19.06
N SER A 166 -18.80 23.21 -17.91
CA SER A 166 -17.54 23.63 -17.28
C SER A 166 -16.32 23.03 -17.99
N ALA A 167 -15.25 23.81 -18.10
CA ALA A 167 -14.01 23.37 -18.75
C ALA A 167 -13.21 22.42 -17.84
N ARG A 168 -12.66 21.37 -18.43
CA ARG A 168 -11.79 20.38 -17.79
C ARG A 168 -10.48 20.24 -18.57
N HIS A 169 -9.36 20.21 -17.85
CA HIS A 169 -8.04 20.00 -18.41
C HIS A 169 -7.33 18.90 -17.61
N GLU A 170 -7.20 17.70 -18.18
CA GLU A 170 -6.48 16.58 -17.58
C GLU A 170 -5.11 16.42 -18.25
N VAL A 171 -4.10 16.06 -17.46
CA VAL A 171 -2.73 15.83 -17.94
C VAL A 171 -2.19 14.58 -17.29
N ASP A 172 -1.79 13.60 -18.10
CA ASP A 172 -1.05 12.45 -17.59
C ASP A 172 0.44 12.76 -17.64
N ILE A 173 1.12 12.58 -16.51
CA ILE A 173 2.56 12.81 -16.39
C ILE A 173 3.27 11.52 -16.01
N THR A 174 4.52 11.41 -16.45
CA THR A 174 5.50 10.45 -15.92
C THR A 174 6.68 11.18 -15.29
N TYR A 175 7.23 10.63 -14.22
CA TYR A 175 8.38 11.22 -13.53
C TYR A 175 9.17 10.17 -12.74
N ASN A 176 10.38 10.54 -12.35
CA ASN A 176 11.20 9.80 -11.40
C ASN A 176 11.21 10.52 -10.04
N MET A 177 11.20 9.76 -8.95
CA MET A 177 11.43 10.26 -7.59
C MET A 177 12.78 9.77 -7.09
N LYS A 178 13.70 10.69 -6.80
CA LYS A 178 15.00 10.39 -6.20
C LYS A 178 14.91 10.61 -4.69
N PHE A 179 15.34 9.62 -3.92
CA PHE A 179 15.33 9.67 -2.45
C PHE A 179 16.72 9.97 -1.90
N THR A 180 16.76 10.49 -0.67
CA THR A 180 18.00 10.86 0.02
C THR A 180 18.86 9.64 0.41
N ASP A 181 18.25 8.46 0.47
CA ASP A 181 18.93 7.17 0.68
C ASP A 181 19.61 6.59 -0.57
N GLY A 182 19.61 7.33 -1.69
CA GLY A 182 20.32 6.96 -2.92
C GLY A 182 19.51 6.11 -3.89
N THR A 183 18.33 5.63 -3.51
CA THR A 183 17.44 4.93 -4.45
C THR A 183 16.65 5.90 -5.33
N THR A 184 16.03 5.37 -6.38
CA THR A 184 15.15 6.16 -7.25
C THR A 184 13.96 5.32 -7.69
N ALA A 185 12.74 5.78 -7.44
CA ALA A 185 11.55 5.20 -8.06
C ALA A 185 11.39 5.81 -9.45
N THR A 186 11.53 5.00 -10.50
CA THR A 186 11.48 5.51 -11.88
C THR A 186 10.08 5.36 -12.48
N GLY A 187 9.75 6.10 -13.54
CA GLY A 187 8.54 5.90 -14.35
C GLY A 187 7.23 5.85 -13.54
N GLN A 188 7.12 6.73 -12.54
CA GLN A 188 5.89 6.94 -11.78
C GLN A 188 4.89 7.66 -12.68
N VAL A 189 3.62 7.29 -12.61
CA VAL A 189 2.56 7.88 -13.44
C VAL A 189 1.52 8.53 -12.53
N GLU A 190 1.07 9.71 -12.91
CA GLU A 190 0.01 10.44 -12.20
C GLU A 190 -0.89 11.16 -13.21
N THR A 191 -2.19 11.20 -12.93
CA THR A 191 -3.16 12.01 -13.69
C THR A 191 -3.47 13.27 -12.91
N LEU A 192 -3.19 14.42 -13.51
CA LEU A 192 -3.46 15.74 -12.97
C LEU A 192 -4.73 16.31 -13.60
N ILE A 193 -5.38 17.23 -12.89
CA ILE A 193 -6.54 17.99 -13.36
C ILE A 193 -6.41 19.47 -13.00
N ALA A 194 -6.72 20.32 -13.96
CA ALA A 194 -7.03 21.73 -13.81
C ALA A 194 -8.42 22.01 -14.42
N GLY A 195 -9.05 23.10 -14.03
CA GLY A 195 -10.46 23.37 -14.30
C GLY A 195 -11.38 22.59 -13.36
N SER A 196 -12.53 22.17 -13.88
CA SER A 196 -13.64 21.54 -13.15
C SER A 196 -13.58 20.02 -13.19
N SER A 197 -13.71 19.37 -12.02
CA SER A 197 -13.88 17.92 -11.87
C SER A 197 -15.34 17.45 -11.90
N SER A 198 -16.28 18.31 -12.28
CA SER A 198 -17.72 18.01 -12.37
C SER A 198 -18.03 16.73 -13.15
N GLY A 199 -18.99 15.94 -12.66
CA GLY A 199 -19.34 14.62 -13.20
C GLY A 199 -18.45 13.47 -12.74
N SER A 200 -17.38 13.73 -11.97
CA SER A 200 -16.45 12.68 -11.49
C SER A 200 -16.72 12.22 -10.05
N CYS A 201 -17.44 13.03 -9.28
CA CYS A 201 -17.85 12.73 -7.91
C CYS A 201 -19.02 13.66 -7.50
N ALA A 202 -19.56 13.46 -6.29
CA ALA A 202 -20.70 14.21 -5.78
C ALA A 202 -20.38 15.67 -5.41
N ALA A 203 -19.13 15.97 -5.04
CA ALA A 203 -18.69 17.30 -4.61
C ALA A 203 -17.47 17.75 -5.43
N PRO A 204 -17.67 18.19 -6.69
CA PRO A 204 -16.57 18.57 -7.57
C PRO A 204 -15.92 19.88 -7.14
N GLN A 205 -14.69 20.07 -7.63
CA GLN A 205 -13.90 21.28 -7.43
C GLN A 205 -13.56 21.90 -8.79
N THR A 206 -13.53 23.22 -8.82
CA THR A 206 -13.00 24.00 -9.94
C THR A 206 -11.78 24.79 -9.46
N GLY A 207 -10.70 24.79 -10.24
CA GLY A 207 -9.51 25.59 -9.94
C GLY A 207 -8.50 25.58 -11.08
N THR A 208 -7.73 26.65 -11.22
CA THR A 208 -6.78 26.85 -12.32
C THR A 208 -5.45 26.11 -12.14
N GLU A 209 -5.07 25.81 -10.89
CA GLU A 209 -3.87 25.02 -10.58
C GLU A 209 -4.08 23.53 -10.86
N MET A 210 -3.00 22.84 -11.25
CA MET A 210 -2.99 21.38 -11.37
C MET A 210 -3.11 20.73 -10.00
N ARG A 211 -4.00 19.76 -9.90
CA ARG A 211 -4.25 18.94 -8.71
C ARG A 211 -4.21 17.47 -9.11
N VAL A 212 -3.86 16.59 -8.18
CA VAL A 212 -3.88 15.15 -8.45
C VAL A 212 -5.32 14.67 -8.54
N PHE A 213 -5.69 14.10 -9.68
CA PHE A 213 -7.02 13.53 -9.91
C PHE A 213 -7.08 12.03 -9.55
N GLY A 214 -5.94 11.35 -9.65
CA GLY A 214 -5.79 9.92 -9.39
C GLY A 214 -6.22 9.06 -10.58
N ASN A 215 -5.93 7.76 -10.49
CA ASN A 215 -6.08 6.82 -11.60
C ASN A 215 -7.47 6.18 -11.72
N ARG A 216 -8.44 6.65 -10.93
CA ARG A 216 -9.85 6.18 -10.91
C ARG A 216 -10.04 4.71 -10.57
N ARG A 217 -8.98 4.00 -10.14
CA ARG A 217 -9.10 2.59 -9.71
C ARG A 217 -9.83 2.53 -8.38
N ILE A 218 -10.77 1.58 -8.27
CA ILE A 218 -11.62 1.40 -7.09
C ILE A 218 -10.99 0.46 -6.05
N VAL A 219 -9.96 -0.29 -6.45
CA VAL A 219 -9.09 -1.06 -5.54
C VAL A 219 -7.63 -0.88 -5.95
N ASN A 220 -6.72 -1.11 -5.01
CA ASN A 220 -5.29 -1.18 -5.28
C ASN A 220 -4.94 -2.55 -5.86
N VAL A 221 -4.28 -2.57 -7.03
CA VAL A 221 -3.60 -3.78 -7.52
C VAL A 221 -2.16 -3.48 -7.86
N ALA A 222 -1.25 -4.32 -7.39
CA ALA A 222 0.18 -4.19 -7.65
C ALA A 222 0.88 -5.56 -7.65
N LEU A 223 2.07 -5.58 -8.24
CA LEU A 223 2.97 -6.72 -8.26
C LEU A 223 4.29 -6.30 -7.62
N ASN A 224 4.84 -7.14 -6.76
CA ASN A 224 6.13 -6.91 -6.15
C ASN A 224 6.98 -8.18 -6.18
N SER A 225 8.20 -8.05 -6.64
CA SER A 225 9.16 -9.15 -6.75
C SER A 225 9.99 -9.26 -5.48
N ARG A 226 10.08 -10.47 -4.91
CA ARG A 226 10.79 -10.69 -3.64
C ARG A 226 11.88 -11.74 -3.79
N ASN A 227 13.08 -11.36 -3.36
CA ASN A 227 14.11 -12.30 -2.94
C ASN A 227 14.09 -12.37 -1.42
N ARG A 228 13.68 -13.50 -0.87
CA ARG A 228 13.43 -13.65 0.57
C ARG A 228 14.32 -14.72 1.18
N ALA A 229 14.91 -14.40 2.33
CA ALA A 229 15.60 -15.36 3.20
C ALA A 229 14.81 -15.54 4.49
N ASP A 230 14.45 -16.77 4.80
CA ASP A 230 13.71 -17.13 6.03
C ASP A 230 14.60 -17.96 6.93
N VAL A 231 14.82 -17.47 8.15
CA VAL A 231 15.55 -18.20 9.19
C VAL A 231 14.56 -18.70 10.23
N TYR A 232 14.67 -19.98 10.60
CA TYR A 232 13.70 -20.67 11.45
C TYR A 232 14.31 -21.10 12.79
N PHE A 233 13.60 -20.76 13.86
CA PHE A 233 13.84 -21.19 15.23
C PHE A 233 12.60 -21.91 15.78
N ASN A 234 12.81 -22.82 16.73
CA ASN A 234 11.71 -23.47 17.45
C ASN A 234 11.12 -22.49 18.46
N LEU A 235 9.80 -22.30 18.49
CA LEU A 235 9.13 -21.45 19.49
C LEU A 235 9.18 -22.07 20.91
N SER A 236 9.42 -23.38 21.01
CA SER A 236 9.57 -24.08 22.28
C SER A 236 10.74 -23.56 23.11
N ASP A 237 11.88 -23.30 22.49
CA ASP A 237 13.14 -23.02 23.20
C ASP A 237 14.06 -22.02 22.49
N GLY A 238 13.72 -21.54 21.29
CA GLY A 238 14.52 -20.61 20.50
C GLY A 238 15.77 -21.22 19.87
N THR A 239 15.93 -22.54 19.88
CA THR A 239 16.98 -23.24 19.15
C THR A 239 16.72 -23.19 17.64
N ALA A 240 17.76 -23.28 16.82
CA ALA A 240 17.61 -23.31 15.37
C ALA A 240 16.82 -24.57 14.93
N ALA A 241 15.92 -24.41 13.97
CA ALA A 241 15.19 -25.54 13.40
C ALA A 241 16.11 -26.46 12.58
N THR A 242 15.69 -27.70 12.31
CA THR A 242 16.49 -28.69 11.53
C THR A 242 16.88 -28.18 10.13
N ASN A 243 16.01 -27.42 9.48
CA ASN A 243 16.30 -26.72 8.23
C ASN A 243 16.19 -25.21 8.51
N PRO A 244 17.24 -24.59 9.08
CA PRO A 244 17.13 -23.28 9.69
C PRO A 244 17.09 -22.16 8.67
N LEU A 245 17.28 -22.43 7.38
CA LEU A 245 17.26 -21.43 6.31
C LEU A 245 16.41 -21.90 5.15
N THR A 246 15.68 -20.98 4.54
CA THR A 246 15.02 -21.17 3.25
C THR A 246 15.17 -19.91 2.40
N LEU A 247 15.52 -20.08 1.13
CA LEU A 247 15.57 -18.98 0.17
C LEU A 247 14.35 -19.07 -0.76
N ARG A 248 13.74 -17.93 -1.06
CA ARG A 248 12.54 -17.82 -1.88
C ARG A 248 12.71 -16.76 -2.96
N ARG A 249 12.22 -17.09 -4.15
CA ARG A 249 11.99 -16.15 -5.26
C ARG A 249 10.50 -16.16 -5.52
N GLU A 250 9.85 -15.04 -5.29
CA GLU A 250 8.38 -15.00 -5.34
C GLU A 250 7.86 -13.68 -5.89
N MET A 251 6.69 -13.76 -6.50
CA MET A 251 5.86 -12.61 -6.83
C MET A 251 4.80 -12.46 -5.74
N GLN A 252 4.69 -11.26 -5.20
CA GLN A 252 3.58 -10.85 -4.34
C GLN A 252 2.48 -10.23 -5.20
N PHE A 253 1.27 -10.77 -5.08
CA PHE A 253 0.06 -10.26 -5.72
C PHE A 253 -0.69 -9.40 -4.72
N ILE A 254 -0.51 -8.10 -4.85
CA ILE A 254 -1.08 -7.13 -3.92
C ILE A 254 -2.46 -6.75 -4.44
N VAL A 255 -3.49 -7.06 -3.67
CA VAL A 255 -4.85 -6.53 -3.86
C VAL A 255 -5.30 -5.94 -2.54
N ALA A 256 -5.52 -4.64 -2.48
CA ALA A 256 -6.02 -3.97 -1.28
C ALA A 256 -7.28 -3.16 -1.61
N ASP A 257 -8.28 -3.26 -0.74
CA ASP A 257 -9.60 -2.67 -0.95
C ASP A 257 -9.97 -1.72 0.22
N PRO A 258 -9.36 -0.52 0.26
CA PRO A 258 -9.67 0.46 1.30
C PRO A 258 -11.13 0.96 1.22
N GLY A 259 -11.74 0.89 0.03
CA GLY A 259 -13.15 1.22 -0.19
C GLY A 259 -14.13 0.18 0.33
N LYS A 260 -13.66 -1.01 0.71
CA LYS A 260 -14.47 -2.11 1.25
C LYS A 260 -15.58 -2.57 0.31
N ILE A 261 -15.33 -2.54 -0.99
CA ILE A 261 -16.30 -2.88 -2.03
C ILE A 261 -16.13 -4.29 -2.63
N ALA A 262 -14.94 -4.87 -2.53
CA ALA A 262 -14.60 -6.15 -3.13
C ALA A 262 -14.64 -7.29 -2.09
N THR A 263 -15.01 -8.48 -2.56
CA THR A 263 -15.10 -9.71 -1.76
C THR A 263 -13.98 -10.68 -2.12
N TYR A 264 -13.65 -10.81 -3.41
CA TYR A 264 -12.56 -11.64 -3.91
C TYR A 264 -12.01 -11.11 -5.23
N ALA A 265 -10.88 -11.65 -5.66
CA ALA A 265 -10.25 -11.38 -6.94
C ALA A 265 -9.84 -12.70 -7.61
N VAL A 266 -9.83 -12.70 -8.94
CA VAL A 266 -9.19 -13.74 -9.75
C VAL A 266 -8.03 -13.09 -10.48
N VAL A 267 -6.84 -13.63 -10.27
CA VAL A 267 -5.60 -13.16 -10.90
C VAL A 267 -5.22 -14.16 -11.97
N SER A 268 -4.90 -13.69 -13.17
CA SER A 268 -4.54 -14.55 -14.29
C SER A 268 -3.35 -14.03 -15.09
N TRP A 269 -2.57 -14.96 -15.65
CA TRP A 269 -1.48 -14.66 -16.58
C TRP A 269 -1.25 -15.85 -17.53
N ALA A 270 -0.48 -15.61 -18.60
CA ALA A 270 -0.21 -16.63 -19.59
C ALA A 270 0.55 -17.83 -18.97
N SER A 271 0.11 -19.05 -19.29
CA SER A 271 0.86 -20.26 -18.94
C SER A 271 2.11 -20.37 -19.83
N PRO A 272 3.29 -20.67 -19.28
CA PRO A 272 4.49 -20.92 -20.06
C PRO A 272 4.54 -22.34 -20.64
N GLN A 273 3.54 -23.19 -20.34
CA GLN A 273 3.52 -24.59 -20.79
C GLN A 273 3.21 -24.66 -22.29
N ALA A 274 4.10 -25.32 -23.05
CA ALA A 274 3.93 -25.49 -24.49
C ALA A 274 2.60 -26.18 -24.81
N GLY A 275 1.79 -25.57 -25.68
CA GLY A 275 0.47 -26.09 -26.07
C GLY A 275 -0.65 -25.88 -25.06
N ALA A 276 -0.38 -25.29 -23.88
CA ALA A 276 -1.42 -24.91 -22.94
C ALA A 276 -2.18 -23.67 -23.44
N THR A 277 -3.49 -23.79 -23.60
CA THR A 277 -4.37 -22.68 -23.98
C THR A 277 -4.99 -21.98 -22.76
N ALA A 278 -5.03 -22.67 -21.62
CA ALA A 278 -5.56 -22.12 -20.38
C ALA A 278 -4.52 -21.26 -19.65
N PRO A 279 -4.87 -20.04 -19.20
CA PRO A 279 -3.99 -19.24 -18.36
C PRO A 279 -3.81 -19.87 -16.97
N PHE A 280 -2.70 -19.56 -16.31
CA PHE A 280 -2.60 -19.77 -14.88
C PHE A 280 -3.52 -18.81 -14.15
N THR A 281 -4.19 -19.30 -13.10
CA THR A 281 -5.17 -18.50 -12.36
C THR A 281 -5.06 -18.71 -10.86
N LEU A 282 -5.20 -17.64 -10.08
CA LEU A 282 -5.24 -17.67 -8.62
C LEU A 282 -6.51 -16.99 -8.14
N LYS A 283 -7.16 -17.54 -7.11
CA LYS A 283 -8.31 -16.91 -6.44
C LYS A 283 -7.84 -16.31 -5.12
N LEU A 284 -8.05 -15.03 -4.91
CA LEU A 284 -7.67 -14.34 -3.68
C LEU A 284 -8.93 -13.80 -2.99
N ILE A 285 -9.01 -13.91 -1.66
CA ILE A 285 -10.17 -13.43 -0.88
C ILE A 285 -9.81 -12.20 -0.05
N SER A 286 -10.77 -11.28 0.08
CA SER A 286 -10.63 -10.07 0.88
C SER A 286 -10.30 -10.41 2.34
N PRO A 287 -9.36 -9.67 2.97
CA PRO A 287 -9.04 -9.86 4.38
C PRO A 287 -10.25 -9.67 5.29
N ARG A 288 -11.16 -8.74 4.95
CA ARG A 288 -12.43 -8.52 5.67
C ARG A 288 -13.29 -9.78 5.67
N ILE A 289 -13.43 -10.44 4.52
CA ILE A 289 -14.22 -11.68 4.42
C ILE A 289 -13.55 -12.80 5.21
N ALA A 290 -12.24 -12.97 5.08
CA ALA A 290 -11.46 -13.95 5.85
C ALA A 290 -11.55 -13.75 7.37
N ARG A 291 -11.77 -12.50 7.82
CA ARG A 291 -11.96 -12.15 9.23
C ARG A 291 -13.39 -12.35 9.71
N ASP A 292 -14.35 -11.80 8.98
CA ASP A 292 -15.71 -11.51 9.47
C ASP A 292 -16.76 -12.54 9.05
N ALA A 293 -16.54 -13.28 7.95
CA ALA A 293 -17.55 -14.20 7.45
C ALA A 293 -17.70 -15.45 8.34
N PRO A 294 -18.94 -15.93 8.60
CA PRO A 294 -19.18 -17.14 9.39
C PRO A 294 -18.49 -18.38 8.81
N GLU A 295 -18.52 -18.55 7.49
CA GLU A 295 -17.93 -19.67 6.76
C GLU A 295 -16.39 -19.70 6.91
N MET A 296 -15.78 -18.58 7.26
CA MET A 296 -14.34 -18.46 7.44
C MET A 296 -13.88 -18.75 8.87
N GLN A 297 -14.79 -18.89 9.84
CA GLN A 297 -14.42 -19.10 11.25
C GLN A 297 -13.73 -20.44 11.52
N ASP A 298 -13.90 -21.43 10.63
CA ASP A 298 -13.18 -22.72 10.69
C ASP A 298 -12.29 -22.98 9.47
N ALA A 299 -12.24 -22.05 8.51
CA ALA A 299 -11.40 -22.23 7.33
C ALA A 299 -9.91 -22.15 7.69
N ARG A 300 -9.09 -22.99 7.05
CA ARG A 300 -7.66 -23.03 7.34
C ARG A 300 -7.01 -21.71 6.93
N GLY A 301 -6.25 -21.11 7.84
CA GLY A 301 -5.52 -19.86 7.59
C GLY A 301 -6.32 -18.59 7.85
N SER A 302 -7.62 -18.67 8.17
CA SER A 302 -8.42 -17.51 8.59
C SER A 302 -7.90 -16.87 9.86
N GLY A 303 -8.26 -15.59 10.06
CA GLY A 303 -7.85 -14.87 11.25
C GLY A 303 -8.22 -13.40 11.26
N THR A 304 -7.74 -12.68 12.28
CA THR A 304 -7.95 -11.23 12.46
C THR A 304 -7.15 -10.39 11.47
N TYR A 305 -7.41 -10.55 10.18
CA TYR A 305 -6.76 -9.74 9.14
C TYR A 305 -7.22 -8.27 9.22
N GLY A 306 -6.27 -7.35 9.09
CA GLY A 306 -6.54 -5.92 9.00
C GLY A 306 -7.12 -5.53 7.63
N ASP A 307 -7.92 -4.46 7.60
CA ASP A 307 -8.56 -3.98 6.37
C ASP A 307 -7.55 -3.55 5.29
N SER A 308 -6.35 -3.15 5.69
CA SER A 308 -5.24 -2.74 4.82
C SER A 308 -4.35 -3.89 4.36
N ASN A 309 -4.60 -5.13 4.81
CA ASN A 309 -3.86 -6.28 4.30
C ASN A 309 -4.21 -6.58 2.83
N SER A 310 -3.31 -7.26 2.15
CA SER A 310 -3.58 -7.82 0.84
C SER A 310 -4.59 -8.96 0.97
N PHE A 311 -5.35 -9.18 -0.10
CA PHE A 311 -6.17 -10.37 -0.26
C PHE A 311 -5.30 -11.63 -0.15
N ARG A 312 -5.89 -12.70 0.38
CA ARG A 312 -5.21 -13.95 0.69
C ARG A 312 -5.51 -14.99 -0.37
N LEU A 313 -4.49 -15.71 -0.83
CA LEU A 313 -4.67 -16.78 -1.81
C LEU A 313 -5.51 -17.92 -1.22
N CYS A 314 -6.58 -18.30 -1.91
CA CYS A 314 -7.30 -19.53 -1.68
C CYS A 314 -6.55 -20.67 -2.37
N ARG A 315 -6.29 -21.75 -1.64
CA ARG A 315 -5.48 -22.85 -2.15
C ARG A 315 -6.28 -23.78 -3.04
N SER A 316 -5.66 -24.21 -4.13
CA SER A 316 -6.15 -25.27 -5.02
C SER A 316 -5.73 -26.66 -4.54
N THR A 317 -4.58 -26.75 -3.87
CA THR A 317 -3.97 -27.99 -3.39
C THR A 317 -3.39 -27.77 -1.99
N VAL A 318 -3.20 -28.86 -1.23
CA VAL A 318 -2.65 -28.77 0.14
C VAL A 318 -1.26 -28.12 0.14
N ASN A 319 -0.45 -28.44 -0.87
CA ASN A 319 0.92 -27.94 -1.06
C ASN A 319 0.98 -26.53 -1.66
N ASN A 320 -0.16 -26.00 -2.13
CA ASN A 320 -0.25 -24.70 -2.79
C ASN A 320 0.70 -24.56 -3.99
N ASP A 321 0.71 -25.57 -4.85
CA ASP A 321 1.58 -25.72 -6.01
C ASP A 321 0.84 -25.65 -7.36
N GLN A 322 -0.50 -25.57 -7.34
CA GLN A 322 -1.33 -25.43 -8.54
C GLN A 322 -2.02 -24.06 -8.63
N ALA A 323 -1.73 -23.32 -9.71
CA ALA A 323 -2.39 -22.07 -10.05
C ALA A 323 -3.69 -22.31 -10.83
N ASN A 324 -4.74 -22.70 -10.11
CA ASN A 324 -6.07 -22.89 -10.69
C ASN A 324 -7.21 -22.36 -9.80
N ALA A 325 -7.77 -21.20 -10.15
CA ALA A 325 -8.89 -20.58 -9.45
C ALA A 325 -10.18 -21.41 -9.49
N ALA A 326 -10.37 -22.29 -10.48
CA ALA A 326 -11.57 -23.14 -10.57
C ALA A 326 -11.60 -24.22 -9.49
N THR A 327 -10.43 -24.67 -9.02
CA THR A 327 -10.30 -25.68 -7.96
C THR A 327 -9.99 -25.08 -6.59
N ALA A 328 -9.81 -23.75 -6.51
CA ALA A 328 -9.49 -23.07 -5.26
C ALA A 328 -10.69 -23.04 -4.31
N ASP A 329 -10.45 -23.44 -3.05
CA ASP A 329 -11.46 -23.43 -1.98
C ASP A 329 -11.01 -22.57 -0.80
N CYS A 330 -11.61 -21.40 -0.67
CA CYS A 330 -11.30 -20.44 0.38
C CYS A 330 -11.82 -20.88 1.76
N THR A 331 -12.91 -21.65 1.79
CA THR A 331 -13.67 -21.98 3.01
C THR A 331 -13.26 -23.33 3.61
N SER A 332 -12.49 -24.12 2.87
CA SER A 332 -12.05 -25.45 3.30
C SER A 332 -11.24 -25.43 4.61
N THR A 333 -11.52 -26.41 5.44
CA THR A 333 -10.72 -26.75 6.63
C THR A 333 -9.37 -27.39 6.29
N THR A 334 -9.20 -27.84 5.05
CA THR A 334 -8.00 -28.56 4.56
C THR A 334 -7.17 -27.69 3.63
N LEU A 335 -7.82 -27.06 2.65
CA LEU A 335 -7.23 -26.11 1.72
C LEU A 335 -7.24 -24.71 2.33
N GLY A 336 -8.37 -24.00 2.29
CA GLY A 336 -8.51 -22.69 2.91
C GLY A 336 -7.58 -21.67 2.28
N ILE A 337 -7.17 -20.69 3.06
CA ILE A 337 -6.33 -19.57 2.60
C ILE A 337 -4.87 -19.72 3.04
N ALA A 338 -3.99 -19.02 2.32
CA ALA A 338 -2.55 -19.00 2.54
C ALA A 338 -1.99 -17.58 2.43
N SER A 339 -0.77 -17.43 1.90
CA SER A 339 -0.09 -16.15 1.64
C SER A 339 -0.68 -15.41 0.44
N GLU A 340 -0.09 -14.27 0.11
CA GLU A 340 -0.38 -13.46 -1.08
C GLU A 340 0.74 -13.55 -2.13
N VAL A 341 1.57 -14.60 -2.03
CA VAL A 341 2.77 -14.80 -2.85
C VAL A 341 2.72 -16.12 -3.61
N TRP A 342 3.36 -16.14 -4.79
CA TRP A 342 3.57 -17.33 -5.61
C TRP A 342 5.03 -17.38 -6.08
N GLY A 343 5.71 -18.52 -5.98
CA GLY A 343 7.14 -18.56 -6.23
C GLY A 343 7.81 -19.91 -6.10
N ALA A 344 9.13 -19.88 -6.24
CA ALA A 344 10.02 -21.03 -6.07
C ALA A 344 10.83 -20.92 -4.77
N THR A 345 11.33 -22.06 -4.30
CA THR A 345 11.97 -22.17 -2.99
C THR A 345 13.17 -23.12 -3.03
N VAL A 346 14.29 -22.71 -2.45
CA VAL A 346 15.47 -23.54 -2.19
C VAL A 346 15.60 -23.72 -0.68
N ARG A 347 15.76 -24.97 -0.21
CA ARG A 347 15.72 -25.32 1.23
C ARG A 347 17.02 -25.90 1.77
N ARG A 348 17.97 -26.23 0.90
CA ARG A 348 19.23 -26.91 1.24
C ARG A 348 20.25 -26.71 0.12
N ASN A 349 21.50 -27.06 0.37
CA ASN A 349 22.61 -27.02 -0.58
C ASN A 349 22.79 -25.64 -1.22
N PHE A 350 22.81 -24.60 -0.38
CA PHE A 350 22.89 -23.21 -0.84
C PHE A 350 24.24 -22.83 -1.45
N ASP A 351 25.25 -23.66 -1.24
CA ASP A 351 26.60 -23.61 -1.78
C ASP A 351 26.76 -24.39 -3.09
N ASP A 352 25.79 -25.23 -3.46
CA ASP A 352 25.77 -25.98 -4.71
C ASP A 352 25.09 -25.18 -5.85
N PRO A 353 25.84 -24.78 -6.91
CA PRO A 353 25.28 -24.06 -8.04
C PRO A 353 24.13 -24.79 -8.74
N ALA A 354 24.13 -26.12 -8.77
CA ALA A 354 23.07 -26.90 -9.42
C ALA A 354 21.75 -26.77 -8.66
N SER A 355 21.79 -26.81 -7.33
CA SER A 355 20.62 -26.60 -6.47
C SER A 355 20.01 -25.20 -6.63
N LEU A 356 20.84 -24.17 -6.80
CA LEU A 356 20.37 -22.80 -7.07
C LEU A 356 19.75 -22.69 -8.48
N ALA A 357 20.39 -23.30 -9.49
CA ALA A 357 19.89 -23.31 -10.87
C ALA A 357 18.56 -24.07 -11.03
N ASP A 358 18.35 -25.15 -10.28
CA ASP A 358 17.04 -25.84 -10.19
C ASP A 358 15.96 -24.89 -9.64
N GLY A 359 16.26 -24.16 -8.57
CA GLY A 359 15.36 -23.14 -8.03
C GLY A 359 14.99 -22.07 -9.06
N ASP A 360 15.96 -21.64 -9.87
CA ASP A 360 15.75 -20.67 -10.95
C ASP A 360 14.88 -21.24 -12.08
N THR A 361 15.11 -22.50 -12.45
CA THR A 361 14.30 -23.23 -13.44
C THR A 361 12.85 -23.37 -12.98
N ARG A 362 12.63 -23.71 -11.70
CA ARG A 362 11.29 -23.79 -11.11
C ARG A 362 10.57 -22.44 -11.10
N PHE A 363 11.27 -21.33 -10.88
CA PHE A 363 10.66 -20.00 -10.98
C PHE A 363 10.31 -19.65 -12.44
N ALA A 364 11.19 -19.94 -13.39
CA ALA A 364 10.94 -19.69 -14.81
C ALA A 364 9.69 -20.44 -15.32
N ALA A 365 9.48 -21.67 -14.84
CA ALA A 365 8.29 -22.47 -15.15
C ALA A 365 6.96 -21.88 -14.65
N LEU A 366 6.99 -20.81 -13.83
CA LEU A 366 5.78 -20.09 -13.40
C LEU A 366 5.29 -19.08 -14.44
N GLY A 367 6.10 -18.72 -15.44
CA GLY A 367 5.72 -17.77 -16.50
C GLY A 367 5.64 -16.32 -16.05
N LEU A 368 6.24 -15.98 -14.90
CA LEU A 368 6.23 -14.64 -14.29
C LEU A 368 7.48 -13.85 -14.69
N ALA A 369 7.73 -13.75 -15.99
CA ALA A 369 8.88 -13.02 -16.54
C ALA A 369 8.63 -11.50 -16.57
N LYS A 370 9.70 -10.72 -16.82
CA LYS A 370 9.58 -9.27 -17.06
C LYS A 370 8.58 -9.01 -18.20
N ASP A 371 7.79 -7.95 -18.08
CA ASP A 371 6.78 -7.48 -19.03
C ASP A 371 5.58 -8.42 -19.22
N THR A 372 5.53 -9.55 -18.51
CA THR A 372 4.33 -10.40 -18.42
C THR A 372 3.17 -9.55 -17.89
N GLU A 373 2.07 -9.52 -18.64
CA GLU A 373 0.82 -8.91 -18.21
C GLU A 373 0.07 -9.86 -17.28
N VAL A 374 -0.27 -9.36 -16.10
CA VAL A 374 -1.12 -10.02 -15.12
C VAL A 374 -2.45 -9.28 -15.07
N THR A 375 -3.54 -10.02 -15.22
CA THR A 375 -4.90 -9.51 -15.15
C THR A 375 -5.47 -9.77 -13.76
N PHE A 376 -6.10 -8.76 -13.17
CA PHE A 376 -6.78 -8.81 -11.88
C PHE A 376 -8.26 -8.51 -12.12
N ASP A 377 -9.10 -9.53 -12.04
CA ASP A 377 -10.55 -9.41 -12.07
C ASP A 377 -11.07 -9.31 -10.64
N ILE A 378 -11.77 -8.22 -10.34
CA ILE A 378 -12.25 -7.88 -9.01
C ILE A 378 -13.75 -8.13 -8.92
N TYR A 379 -14.19 -8.80 -7.87
CA TYR A 379 -15.59 -9.20 -7.67
C TYR A 379 -16.12 -8.68 -6.34
N ALA A 380 -17.43 -8.45 -6.28
CA ALA A 380 -18.15 -8.00 -5.08
C ALA A 380 -19.27 -8.95 -4.65
N ASP A 381 -19.44 -10.07 -5.35
CA ASP A 381 -20.48 -11.07 -5.07
C ASP A 381 -19.98 -12.21 -4.15
N GLU A 382 -20.83 -13.23 -3.95
CA GLU A 382 -20.56 -14.37 -3.06
C GLU A 382 -19.83 -15.54 -3.72
N GLY A 383 -19.29 -15.40 -4.94
CA GLY A 383 -18.57 -16.44 -5.66
C GLY A 383 -17.34 -17.00 -4.94
N TRP A 384 -16.89 -16.37 -3.85
CA TRP A 384 -15.84 -16.87 -2.96
C TRP A 384 -16.28 -18.06 -2.09
N LYS A 385 -17.58 -18.24 -1.84
CA LYS A 385 -18.12 -19.27 -0.93
C LYS A 385 -18.01 -20.69 -1.48
N THR A 386 -17.96 -20.86 -2.79
CA THR A 386 -17.95 -22.17 -3.44
C THR A 386 -16.73 -22.32 -4.36
N VAL A 387 -16.30 -23.58 -4.52
CA VAL A 387 -15.33 -23.97 -5.55
C VAL A 387 -15.88 -23.56 -6.91
N ASN A 388 -15.01 -22.94 -7.72
CA ASN A 388 -15.36 -22.37 -9.02
C ASN A 388 -16.50 -21.32 -9.03
N GLY A 389 -16.86 -20.73 -7.88
CA GLY A 389 -18.01 -19.81 -7.79
C GLY A 389 -17.90 -18.52 -8.62
N GLN A 390 -16.72 -18.21 -9.16
CA GLN A 390 -16.50 -17.11 -10.10
C GLN A 390 -17.03 -17.40 -11.52
N GLN A 391 -17.31 -18.66 -11.87
CA GLN A 391 -17.67 -19.03 -13.24
C GLN A 391 -18.94 -18.30 -13.69
N GLY A 392 -18.87 -17.63 -14.85
CA GLY A 392 -19.99 -16.88 -15.41
C GLY A 392 -20.32 -15.57 -14.69
N LYS A 393 -19.51 -15.15 -13.70
CA LYS A 393 -19.68 -13.86 -13.01
C LYS A 393 -18.96 -12.74 -13.77
N THR A 394 -19.49 -11.54 -13.67
CA THR A 394 -18.88 -10.33 -14.25
C THR A 394 -18.06 -9.61 -13.18
N PRO A 395 -16.76 -9.34 -13.41
CA PRO A 395 -15.97 -8.51 -12.51
C PRO A 395 -16.56 -7.09 -12.41
N ILE A 396 -16.52 -6.49 -11.23
CA ILE A 396 -16.85 -5.06 -11.04
C ILE A 396 -15.74 -4.15 -11.56
N ALA A 397 -14.52 -4.68 -11.70
CA ALA A 397 -13.40 -4.02 -12.35
C ALA A 397 -12.38 -5.07 -12.83
N THR A 398 -11.69 -4.75 -13.92
CA THR A 398 -10.56 -5.54 -14.43
C THR A 398 -9.35 -4.63 -14.59
N TYR A 399 -8.20 -5.05 -14.05
CA TYR A 399 -6.95 -4.31 -14.14
C TYR A 399 -5.85 -5.16 -14.75
N LYS A 400 -5.05 -4.54 -15.61
CA LYS A 400 -3.87 -5.15 -16.21
C LYS A 400 -2.62 -4.47 -15.67
N VAL A 401 -1.68 -5.27 -15.18
CA VAL A 401 -0.41 -4.81 -14.60
C VAL A 401 0.72 -5.63 -15.19
N LYS A 402 1.77 -4.97 -15.68
CA LYS A 402 2.97 -5.65 -16.17
C LYS A 402 3.99 -5.84 -15.06
N ILE A 403 4.66 -6.98 -15.06
CA ILE A 403 5.80 -7.23 -14.17
C ILE A 403 6.98 -6.35 -14.60
N ARG A 404 7.25 -5.30 -13.84
CA ARG A 404 8.32 -4.35 -14.14
C ARG A 404 9.72 -4.96 -14.01
N ASN A 405 9.93 -5.67 -12.92
CA ASN A 405 11.18 -6.31 -12.54
C ASN A 405 10.82 -7.65 -11.89
N VAL A 406 11.54 -8.71 -12.23
CA VAL A 406 11.42 -10.05 -11.61
C VAL A 406 12.40 -10.22 -10.45
N PRO A 407 12.22 -11.14 -9.48
CA PRO A 407 13.23 -11.38 -8.45
C PRO A 407 14.58 -11.77 -9.07
N TYR A 408 15.71 -11.40 -8.45
CA TYR A 408 17.03 -11.86 -8.86
C TYR A 408 17.12 -13.38 -8.83
N ASN A 409 17.93 -13.98 -9.72
CA ASN A 409 18.18 -15.41 -9.68
C ASN A 409 18.86 -15.83 -8.38
N PHE A 410 18.58 -17.04 -7.89
CA PHE A 410 19.24 -17.62 -6.74
C PHE A 410 20.75 -17.69 -6.97
N ALA A 411 21.16 -18.12 -8.17
CA ALA A 411 22.57 -18.21 -8.54
C ALA A 411 23.31 -16.86 -8.57
N GLN A 412 22.59 -15.73 -8.60
CA GLN A 412 23.19 -14.39 -8.62
C GLN A 412 23.31 -13.75 -7.23
N LEU A 413 22.67 -14.32 -6.21
CA LEU A 413 22.52 -13.69 -4.91
C LEU A 413 23.05 -14.61 -3.81
N ALA A 414 24.30 -14.39 -3.40
CA ALA A 414 24.89 -15.07 -2.26
C ALA A 414 24.06 -14.83 -0.98
N ILE A 415 24.05 -15.77 -0.03
CA ILE A 415 23.30 -15.65 1.22
C ILE A 415 23.64 -14.35 1.98
N SER A 416 24.92 -13.97 1.99
CA SER A 416 25.42 -12.74 2.63
C SER A 416 24.93 -11.45 1.98
N ASN A 417 24.30 -11.53 0.81
CA ASN A 417 23.69 -10.39 0.12
C ASN A 417 22.21 -10.20 0.48
N TYR A 418 21.57 -11.16 1.14
CA TYR A 418 20.25 -10.92 1.72
C TYR A 418 20.39 -9.99 2.93
N PRO A 419 19.36 -9.17 3.23
CA PRO A 419 19.25 -8.52 4.53
C PRO A 419 19.30 -9.57 5.64
N GLN A 420 19.85 -9.22 6.79
CA GLN A 420 19.93 -10.14 7.93
C GLN A 420 19.92 -9.36 9.25
N PHE A 421 19.61 -10.06 10.33
CA PHE A 421 19.96 -9.67 11.70
C PHE A 421 21.19 -10.47 12.14
N PRO A 422 22.43 -9.95 11.98
CA PRO A 422 23.63 -10.70 12.32
C PRO A 422 23.72 -10.99 13.81
N THR A 423 23.22 -10.08 14.63
CA THR A 423 23.10 -10.21 16.08
C THR A 423 21.75 -9.69 16.54
N VAL A 424 21.24 -10.32 17.59
CA VAL A 424 20.00 -9.94 18.28
C VAL A 424 20.23 -10.00 19.79
N ASP A 425 19.65 -9.04 20.49
CA ASP A 425 19.58 -8.99 21.95
C ASP A 425 18.13 -8.68 22.36
N PRO A 426 17.47 -9.49 23.20
CA PRO A 426 17.99 -10.65 23.90
C PRO A 426 18.22 -11.87 22.97
N THR A 427 18.78 -12.96 23.50
CA THR A 427 19.06 -14.18 22.72
C THR A 427 17.79 -14.79 22.11
N THR A 428 17.92 -15.64 21.09
CA THR A 428 16.76 -16.29 20.45
C THR A 428 15.94 -17.14 21.43
N ALA A 429 16.59 -17.77 22.42
CA ALA A 429 15.92 -18.49 23.50
C ALA A 429 15.05 -17.58 24.37
N GLU A 430 15.57 -16.41 24.74
CA GLU A 430 14.84 -15.40 25.51
C GLU A 430 13.73 -14.74 24.68
N ILE A 431 13.95 -14.53 23.38
CA ILE A 431 12.91 -14.06 22.45
C ILE A 431 11.76 -15.07 22.41
N ALA A 432 12.04 -16.36 22.24
CA ALA A 432 11.01 -17.41 22.23
C ALA A 432 10.24 -17.46 23.56
N ALA A 433 10.92 -17.33 24.70
CA ALA A 433 10.27 -17.25 26.01
C ALA A 433 9.38 -16.00 26.17
N LYS A 434 9.84 -14.84 25.69
CA LYS A 434 9.09 -13.58 25.72
C LYS A 434 7.87 -13.61 24.80
N LEU A 435 7.98 -14.21 23.61
CA LEU A 435 6.86 -14.38 22.67
C LEU A 435 5.71 -15.19 23.29
N LYS A 436 6.01 -16.16 24.17
CA LYS A 436 4.99 -16.94 24.89
C LYS A 436 4.44 -16.27 26.15
N SER A 437 5.05 -15.17 26.60
CA SER A 437 4.69 -14.48 27.84
C SER A 437 4.24 -13.04 27.57
N THR A 438 5.05 -12.04 27.93
CA THR A 438 4.69 -10.62 27.90
C THR A 438 5.19 -9.86 26.68
N GLY A 439 6.09 -10.43 25.89
CA GLY A 439 6.83 -9.72 24.85
C GLY A 439 8.00 -8.90 25.36
N GLY A 440 8.43 -7.91 24.58
CA GLY A 440 9.53 -7.01 24.91
C GLY A 440 10.03 -6.24 23.69
N THR A 441 11.34 -5.96 23.69
CA THR A 441 12.03 -5.29 22.59
C THR A 441 13.23 -6.14 22.20
N VAL A 442 13.42 -6.35 20.90
CA VAL A 442 14.66 -6.91 20.33
C VAL A 442 15.49 -5.78 19.77
N THR A 443 16.74 -5.66 20.21
CA THR A 443 17.75 -4.85 19.54
C THR A 443 18.45 -5.73 18.51
N ALA A 444 18.26 -5.44 17.22
CA ALA A 444 18.85 -6.21 16.13
C ALA A 444 19.87 -5.36 15.37
N ALA A 445 21.08 -5.89 15.19
CA ALA A 445 22.01 -5.32 14.22
C ALA A 445 21.46 -5.51 12.80
N LEU A 446 21.71 -4.57 11.90
CA LEU A 446 21.21 -4.59 10.53
C LEU A 446 22.36 -4.81 9.55
N SER A 447 22.30 -5.93 8.82
CA SER A 447 23.07 -6.09 7.59
C SER A 447 22.20 -5.66 6.41
N ALA A 448 22.69 -4.70 5.63
CA ALA A 448 21.97 -4.21 4.47
C ALA A 448 21.93 -5.26 3.36
N GLY A 449 20.76 -5.39 2.71
CA GLY A 449 20.65 -6.16 1.49
C GLY A 449 21.54 -5.57 0.39
N LYS A 450 22.19 -6.44 -0.37
CA LYS A 450 23.07 -6.07 -1.48
C LYS A 450 22.51 -6.66 -2.77
N PRO A 451 22.06 -5.84 -3.73
CA PRO A 451 21.69 -6.36 -5.04
C PRO A 451 22.93 -6.99 -5.71
N PRO A 452 22.74 -7.95 -6.64
CA PRO A 452 23.85 -8.43 -7.46
C PRO A 452 24.44 -7.31 -8.32
N ALA A 453 25.61 -7.55 -8.92
CA ALA A 453 26.24 -6.59 -9.83
C ALA A 453 25.27 -6.17 -10.95
N GLY A 454 25.18 -4.86 -11.20
CA GLY A 454 24.23 -4.27 -12.15
C GLY A 454 22.78 -4.16 -11.65
N GLY A 455 22.48 -4.62 -10.43
CA GLY A 455 21.18 -4.44 -9.81
C GLY A 455 20.94 -3.00 -9.33
N LEU A 456 19.66 -2.63 -9.18
CA LEU A 456 19.25 -1.32 -8.67
C LEU A 456 19.58 -1.19 -7.18
N ALA A 457 19.94 0.02 -6.76
CA ALA A 457 20.19 0.33 -5.36
C ALA A 457 18.94 0.03 -4.51
N VAL A 458 19.17 -0.55 -3.34
CA VAL A 458 18.13 -0.83 -2.33
C VAL A 458 18.43 -0.04 -1.06
N ALA A 459 17.40 0.28 -0.30
CA ALA A 459 17.54 0.93 1.01
C ALA A 459 16.57 0.33 2.01
N LEU A 460 16.85 0.53 3.31
CA LEU A 460 16.02 0.02 4.39
C LEU A 460 14.61 0.60 4.31
N GLY A 461 13.62 -0.25 4.06
CA GLY A 461 12.23 0.16 3.84
C GLY A 461 11.38 -0.02 5.09
N SER A 462 11.41 -1.21 5.70
CA SER A 462 10.60 -1.51 6.88
C SER A 462 11.26 -2.53 7.78
N VAL A 463 10.96 -2.44 9.07
CA VAL A 463 11.28 -3.44 10.07
C VAL A 463 10.05 -3.64 10.95
N SER A 464 9.68 -4.89 11.18
CA SER A 464 8.48 -5.23 11.95
C SER A 464 8.64 -6.50 12.77
N SER A 465 7.76 -6.65 13.75
CA SER A 465 7.46 -7.92 14.38
C SER A 465 6.03 -8.33 14.07
N PHE A 466 5.77 -9.62 14.01
CA PHE A 466 4.44 -10.18 13.87
C PHE A 466 4.32 -11.44 14.71
N ARG A 467 3.10 -11.75 15.14
CA ARG A 467 2.79 -12.93 15.94
C ARG A 467 1.37 -13.36 15.71
N GLN A 468 1.11 -14.63 15.95
CA GLN A 468 -0.24 -15.16 15.92
C GLN A 468 -0.42 -16.33 16.87
N GLY A 469 -1.68 -16.65 17.12
CA GLY A 469 -2.10 -17.75 17.96
C GLY A 469 -3.53 -18.19 17.67
N PRO A 470 -3.91 -19.44 17.98
CA PRO A 470 -5.29 -19.90 17.85
C PRO A 470 -6.22 -19.04 18.72
N LYS A 471 -7.36 -18.63 18.18
CA LYS A 471 -8.40 -17.93 18.94
C LYS A 471 -8.90 -18.78 20.10
N THR A 472 -9.02 -18.19 21.28
CA THR A 472 -9.61 -18.83 22.46
C THR A 472 -11.02 -19.31 22.12
N GLU A 473 -11.40 -20.50 22.59
CA GLU A 473 -12.70 -21.14 22.30
C GLU A 473 -12.93 -21.52 20.82
N SER A 474 -11.92 -21.40 19.95
CA SER A 474 -11.99 -22.02 18.64
C SER A 474 -11.94 -23.53 18.80
N ALA A 475 -13.08 -24.21 18.56
CA ALA A 475 -13.20 -25.66 18.66
C ALA A 475 -12.18 -26.42 17.79
N SER A 476 -11.74 -25.81 16.68
CA SER A 476 -10.76 -26.39 15.75
C SER A 476 -9.34 -25.84 15.91
N GLY A 477 -9.16 -24.73 16.62
CA GLY A 477 -7.88 -24.00 16.72
C GLY A 477 -7.39 -23.39 15.40
N ARG A 478 -8.20 -23.40 14.32
CA ARG A 478 -7.76 -22.96 12.98
C ARG A 478 -7.77 -21.45 12.81
N TYR A 479 -8.77 -20.77 13.37
CA TYR A 479 -8.85 -19.31 13.30
C TYR A 479 -7.75 -18.68 14.16
N GLN A 480 -6.93 -17.84 13.54
CA GLN A 480 -5.78 -17.22 14.19
C GLN A 480 -6.10 -15.79 14.62
N ILE A 481 -5.78 -15.43 15.87
CA ILE A 481 -5.57 -14.04 16.23
C ILE A 481 -4.17 -13.65 15.78
N ARG A 482 -4.07 -12.55 15.06
CA ARG A 482 -2.90 -12.07 14.33
C ARG A 482 -2.66 -10.62 14.74
N ASP A 483 -1.43 -10.27 15.09
CA ASP A 483 -1.06 -8.89 15.40
C ASP A 483 0.44 -8.67 15.12
N GLY A 484 0.84 -7.43 14.87
CA GLY A 484 2.22 -7.05 14.62
C GLY A 484 2.52 -5.59 14.92
N LYS A 485 3.80 -5.27 15.05
CA LYS A 485 4.29 -3.92 15.27
C LYS A 485 5.33 -3.55 14.23
N SER A 486 5.46 -2.25 13.95
CA SER A 486 6.55 -1.71 13.14
C SER A 486 7.55 -0.99 14.03
N ALA A 487 8.83 -1.08 13.68
CA ALA A 487 9.89 -0.31 14.30
C ALA A 487 10.15 0.99 13.52
N ALA A 488 10.59 2.02 14.24
CA ALA A 488 11.00 3.27 13.62
C ALA A 488 12.34 3.11 12.90
N VAL A 489 12.37 3.44 11.61
CA VAL A 489 13.57 3.32 10.78
C VAL A 489 14.22 4.68 10.63
N ALA A 490 15.38 4.87 11.26
CA ALA A 490 16.21 6.03 10.99
C ALA A 490 17.04 5.81 9.72
N PRO A 491 17.31 6.87 8.91
CA PRO A 491 18.23 6.79 7.80
C PRO A 491 19.58 6.23 8.24
N ASN A 492 20.12 5.27 7.48
CA ASN A 492 21.43 4.64 7.74
C ASN A 492 21.56 3.88 9.07
N ALA A 493 20.46 3.53 9.73
CA ALA A 493 20.47 2.74 10.96
C ALA A 493 21.31 1.44 10.80
N LYS A 494 22.21 1.20 11.76
CA LYS A 494 23.02 -0.02 11.86
C LYS A 494 22.49 -1.01 12.89
N SER A 495 21.59 -0.55 13.74
CA SER A 495 20.86 -1.33 14.72
C SER A 495 19.46 -0.75 14.85
N ILE A 496 18.50 -1.57 15.25
CA ILE A 496 17.11 -1.16 15.43
C ILE A 496 16.47 -1.86 16.63
N ALA A 497 15.70 -1.10 17.39
CA ALA A 497 14.86 -1.61 18.46
C ALA A 497 13.48 -2.00 17.88
N ILE A 498 13.15 -3.27 17.94
CA ILE A 498 11.92 -3.85 17.41
C ILE A 498 11.02 -4.24 18.57
N PRO A 499 9.93 -3.49 18.83
CA PRO A 499 8.98 -3.89 19.85
C PRO A 499 8.19 -5.11 19.37
N PHE A 500 7.85 -6.00 20.29
CA PHE A 500 6.97 -7.15 20.04
C PHE A 500 6.20 -7.47 21.33
N ASP A 501 4.97 -7.96 21.21
CA ASP A 501 4.25 -8.45 22.39
C ASP A 501 4.32 -9.97 22.49
N GLY A 502 3.86 -10.51 23.62
CA GLY A 502 3.72 -11.94 23.83
C GLY A 502 2.42 -12.49 23.21
N LYS A 503 1.70 -13.32 23.95
CA LYS A 503 0.45 -13.93 23.48
C LYS A 503 -0.56 -12.88 22.97
N PRO A 504 -1.09 -13.00 21.74
CA PRO A 504 -2.14 -12.10 21.26
C PRO A 504 -3.36 -12.10 22.19
N ASP A 505 -4.03 -10.94 22.29
CA ASP A 505 -5.27 -10.80 23.05
C ASP A 505 -6.38 -11.61 22.40
N GLY A 506 -7.05 -12.48 23.18
CA GLY A 506 -8.05 -13.41 22.66
C GLY A 506 -7.48 -14.66 21.97
N ALA A 507 -6.16 -14.89 21.99
CA ALA A 507 -5.56 -16.17 21.63
C ALA A 507 -5.34 -17.08 22.85
N SER A 508 -5.36 -18.40 22.62
CA SER A 508 -5.08 -19.43 23.64
C SER A 508 -3.58 -19.56 23.95
N ALA A 509 -2.71 -19.36 22.95
CA ALA A 509 -1.26 -19.36 23.06
C ALA A 509 -0.63 -18.62 21.88
N THR A 510 0.64 -18.24 21.98
CA THR A 510 1.43 -17.88 20.79
C THR A 510 1.83 -19.17 20.07
N SER A 511 1.51 -19.28 18.79
CA SER A 511 1.91 -20.41 17.95
C SER A 511 2.88 -20.00 16.83
N TYR A 512 3.18 -18.72 16.72
CA TYR A 512 4.07 -18.16 15.70
C TYR A 512 4.53 -16.77 16.13
N GLY A 513 5.80 -16.48 15.90
CA GLY A 513 6.35 -15.13 15.95
C GLY A 513 7.34 -14.92 14.81
N GLU A 514 7.44 -13.70 14.29
CA GLU A 514 8.47 -13.34 13.33
C GLU A 514 8.96 -11.91 13.53
N PHE A 515 10.20 -11.68 13.10
CA PHE A 515 10.78 -10.36 12.93
C PHE A 515 11.21 -10.25 11.47
N SER A 516 10.85 -9.15 10.82
CA SER A 516 11.11 -8.97 9.39
C SER A 516 11.83 -7.67 9.08
N VAL A 517 12.61 -7.68 8.01
CA VAL A 517 13.22 -6.48 7.42
C VAL A 517 13.14 -6.52 5.90
N SER A 518 12.80 -5.38 5.29
CA SER A 518 12.74 -5.22 3.84
C SER A 518 13.68 -4.13 3.32
N TYR A 519 14.28 -4.40 2.16
CA TYR A 519 15.13 -3.48 1.41
C TYR A 519 14.60 -3.37 -0.04
N PRO A 520 13.62 -2.47 -0.30
CA PRO A 520 13.09 -2.25 -1.64
C PRO A 520 14.06 -1.46 -2.54
N ASP A 521 14.01 -1.74 -3.84
CA ASP A 521 14.63 -0.93 -4.89
C ASP A 521 13.74 0.22 -5.37
N ARG A 522 12.50 0.29 -4.86
CA ARG A 522 11.43 1.22 -5.23
C ARG A 522 10.98 1.15 -6.70
N ASN A 523 11.32 0.06 -7.39
CA ASN A 523 10.96 -0.26 -8.77
C ASN A 523 10.32 -1.64 -8.87
N GLY A 524 9.60 -2.06 -7.83
CA GLY A 524 8.83 -3.32 -7.83
C GLY A 524 9.67 -4.55 -7.51
N ARG A 525 10.84 -4.40 -6.88
CA ARG A 525 11.62 -5.49 -6.30
C ARG A 525 12.04 -5.15 -4.88
N GLU A 526 12.11 -6.16 -4.02
CA GLU A 526 12.72 -6.04 -2.70
C GLU A 526 13.55 -7.27 -2.32
N LEU A 527 14.58 -7.02 -1.52
CA LEU A 527 15.24 -8.04 -0.74
C LEU A 527 14.58 -8.09 0.63
N TYR A 528 14.27 -9.28 1.12
CA TYR A 528 13.48 -9.48 2.32
C TYR A 528 14.12 -10.53 3.22
N TYR A 529 13.99 -10.34 4.53
CA TYR A 529 14.46 -11.30 5.52
C TYR A 529 13.43 -11.48 6.61
N THR A 530 13.25 -12.72 7.06
CA THR A 530 12.52 -13.00 8.29
C THR A 530 13.28 -13.93 9.22
N MET A 531 13.17 -13.65 10.51
CA MET A 531 13.53 -14.53 11.61
C MET A 531 12.24 -15.03 12.24
N GLN A 532 11.93 -16.32 12.09
CA GLN A 532 10.65 -16.93 12.46
C GLN A 532 10.82 -17.89 13.66
N PHE A 533 9.78 -17.96 14.49
CA PHE A 533 9.65 -18.82 15.66
C PHE A 533 8.34 -19.61 15.53
N ASN A 534 8.44 -20.93 15.33
CA ASN A 534 7.29 -21.81 15.03
C ASN A 534 7.18 -22.98 15.99
#